data_AF-A0A5J9WLJ1-F1
#
_entry.id   AF-A0A5J9WLJ1-F1
#
_cell.length_a   1.000
_cell.length_b   1.000
_cell.length_c   1.000
_cell.angle_alpha   90.00
_cell.angle_beta   90.00
_cell.angle_gamma   90.00
#
_symmetry.space_group_name_H-M   'P 1'
#
loop_
_entity.id
_entity.type
_entity.pdbx_description
1 polymer ?
#
loop_
_entity_poly.entity_id
_entity_poly.type
_entity_poly.pdbx_seq_one_letter_code
_entity_poly.pdbx_strand_id
1 'polypeptide(L)'
;MAVALMYSSLTKEWQRVASLMRHYASRRFYWMKYGGDVACGLDTRTMQFFVVHLPPYEYDDLAMVDTATEDRISVLIRSEWRLYLCSKACRRDDDDDDDGSGEEWRHDSSIRLPYGYWWSFSKGSVEGSVILKGKPVDQYNTRGDWANSEPGAKYFIVDTKTLSVESLVHQKQACILSPN
;
A
#
# COMPACT_ATOMS: atom_id res chain seq x y z
N MET A 1 -17.75 2.70 1.21
CA MET A 1 -16.93 3.49 0.26
C MET A 1 -16.72 4.86 0.89
N ALA A 2 -15.47 5.25 1.18
CA ALA A 2 -15.20 6.57 1.75
C ALA A 2 -15.17 7.61 0.61
N VAL A 3 -15.93 8.68 0.76
CA VAL A 3 -15.92 9.83 -0.15
C VAL A 3 -15.09 10.90 0.54
N ALA A 4 -14.05 11.39 -0.13
CA ALA A 4 -13.31 12.56 0.34
C ALA A 4 -13.72 13.78 -0.47
N LEU A 5 -13.82 14.92 0.20
CA LEU A 5 -13.92 16.22 -0.44
C LEU A 5 -12.54 16.86 -0.35
N MET A 6 -11.92 17.11 -1.50
CA MET A 6 -10.66 17.86 -1.58
C MET A 6 -10.97 19.26 -2.08
N TYR A 7 -10.46 20.27 -1.36
CA TYR A 7 -10.55 21.65 -1.83
C TYR A 7 -9.41 21.91 -2.81
N SER A 8 -9.75 22.23 -4.05
CA SER A 8 -8.76 22.59 -5.07
C SER A 8 -8.44 24.07 -4.94
N SER A 9 -7.18 24.39 -4.59
CA SER A 9 -6.70 25.78 -4.54
C SER A 9 -6.68 26.45 -5.92
N LEU A 10 -6.57 25.64 -6.98
CA LEU A 10 -6.49 26.04 -8.38
C LEU A 10 -7.87 26.40 -8.94
N THR A 11 -8.88 25.56 -8.67
CA THR A 11 -10.25 25.78 -9.18
C THR A 11 -11.16 26.48 -8.17
N LYS A 12 -10.71 26.66 -6.92
CA LYS A 12 -11.47 27.24 -5.79
C LYS A 12 -12.75 26.48 -5.45
N GLU A 13 -12.83 25.21 -5.82
CA GLU A 13 -14.02 24.37 -5.64
C GLU A 13 -13.74 23.12 -4.81
N TRP A 14 -14.78 22.65 -4.12
CA TRP A 14 -14.78 21.35 -3.46
C TRP A 14 -14.97 20.25 -4.50
N GLN A 15 -13.93 19.47 -4.73
CA GLN A 15 -13.98 18.33 -5.62
C GLN A 15 -14.32 17.07 -4.84
N ARG A 16 -15.33 16.35 -5.32
CA ARG A 16 -15.67 15.03 -4.81
C ARG A 16 -14.68 14.02 -5.38
N VAL A 17 -13.73 13.58 -4.56
CA VAL A 17 -12.81 12.51 -4.91
C VAL A 17 -13.41 11.20 -4.38
N ALA A 18 -14.07 10.48 -5.28
CA ALA A 18 -14.58 9.15 -4.96
C ALA A 18 -13.42 8.15 -4.91
N SER A 19 -13.35 7.38 -3.82
CA SER A 19 -12.44 6.24 -3.63
C SER A 19 -10.95 6.58 -3.50
N LEU A 20 -10.58 7.32 -2.46
CA LEU A 20 -9.19 7.36 -1.99
C LEU A 20 -8.85 6.07 -1.24
N MET A 21 -7.73 5.45 -1.62
CA MET A 21 -7.07 4.45 -0.81
C MET A 21 -6.37 5.17 0.34
N ARG A 22 -6.62 4.69 1.56
CA ARG A 22 -5.99 5.22 2.77
C ARG A 22 -4.97 4.22 3.28
N HIS A 23 -3.74 4.67 3.43
CA HIS A 23 -2.67 3.91 4.06
C HIS A 23 -2.24 4.62 5.34
N TYR A 24 -1.69 3.83 6.27
CA TYR A 24 -1.02 4.35 7.45
C TYR A 24 0.35 3.71 7.50
N ALA A 25 1.39 4.53 7.47
CA ALA A 25 2.77 4.10 7.52
C ALA A 25 3.67 5.20 8.10
N SER A 26 4.72 4.84 8.83
CA SER A 26 5.73 5.68 9.47
C SER A 26 5.09 6.84 10.22
N ARG A 27 4.00 6.53 10.96
CA ARG A 27 3.16 7.48 11.71
C ARG A 27 2.53 8.59 10.84
N ARG A 28 2.29 8.31 9.57
CA ARG A 28 1.68 9.22 8.60
C ARG A 28 0.47 8.57 7.97
N PHE A 29 -0.57 9.35 7.74
CA PHE A 29 -1.69 8.92 6.90
C PHE A 29 -1.41 9.33 5.47
N TYR A 30 -1.69 8.44 4.53
CA TYR A 30 -1.59 8.71 3.12
C TYR A 30 -2.93 8.47 2.46
N TRP A 31 -3.34 9.41 1.61
CA TRP A 31 -4.49 9.26 0.73
C TRP A 31 -4.03 9.37 -0.71
N MET A 32 -4.38 8.37 -1.50
CA MET A 32 -4.08 8.35 -2.92
C MET A 32 -5.26 7.85 -3.73
N LYS A 33 -5.39 8.37 -4.94
CA LYS A 33 -6.33 7.84 -5.93
C LYS A 33 -5.74 6.57 -6.54
N TYR A 34 -6.56 5.56 -6.79
CA TYR A 34 -6.12 4.38 -7.54
C TYR A 34 -5.59 4.80 -8.93
N GLY A 35 -4.37 4.35 -9.26
CA GLY A 35 -3.67 4.74 -10.48
C GLY A 35 -3.24 6.22 -10.53
N GLY A 36 -3.28 6.93 -9.41
CA GLY A 36 -2.73 8.29 -9.29
C GLY A 36 -1.22 8.28 -9.15
N ASP A 37 -0.58 9.36 -9.54
CA ASP A 37 0.86 9.64 -9.45
C ASP A 37 1.23 10.44 -8.19
N VAL A 38 0.25 10.85 -7.39
CA VAL A 38 0.42 11.67 -6.20
C VAL A 38 -0.36 11.11 -5.02
N ALA A 39 0.26 11.14 -3.84
CA ALA A 39 -0.38 10.89 -2.56
C ALA A 39 -0.33 12.14 -1.67
N CYS A 40 -1.41 12.43 -0.96
CA CYS A 40 -1.42 13.43 0.10
C CYS A 40 -1.07 12.75 1.42
N GLY A 41 -0.05 13.24 2.11
CA GLY A 41 0.39 12.76 3.41
C GLY A 41 -0.08 13.68 4.54
N LEU A 42 -0.36 13.12 5.71
CA LEU A 42 -0.53 13.83 6.98
C LEU A 42 0.44 13.25 8.00
N ASP A 43 1.40 14.06 8.45
CA ASP A 43 2.29 13.72 9.54
C ASP A 43 1.54 13.84 10.86
N THR A 44 1.32 12.73 11.57
CA THR A 44 0.54 12.73 12.81
C THR A 44 1.30 13.32 13.99
N ARG A 45 2.63 13.50 13.88
CA ARG A 45 3.45 14.14 14.92
C ARG A 45 3.36 15.66 14.83
N THR A 46 3.45 16.21 13.62
CA THR A 46 3.38 17.67 13.41
C THR A 46 2.01 18.18 13.01
N MET A 47 1.07 17.28 12.69
CA MET A 47 -0.24 17.58 12.13
C MET A 47 -0.18 18.42 10.85
N GLN A 48 0.91 18.26 10.08
CA GLN A 48 1.12 18.97 8.81
C GLN A 48 0.82 18.06 7.61
N PHE A 49 0.21 18.65 6.60
CA PHE A 49 0.02 18.00 5.31
C PHE A 49 1.25 18.21 4.42
N PHE A 50 1.53 17.21 3.59
CA PHE A 50 2.59 17.26 2.58
C PHE A 50 2.17 16.46 1.35
N VAL A 51 2.87 16.64 0.25
CA VAL A 51 2.60 15.96 -1.02
C VAL A 51 3.73 14.99 -1.33
N VAL A 52 3.39 13.80 -1.80
CA VAL A 52 4.35 12.78 -2.23
C VAL A 52 4.06 12.43 -3.67
N HIS A 53 5.00 12.73 -4.56
CA HIS A 53 5.02 12.16 -5.89
C HIS A 53 5.39 10.68 -5.79
N LEU A 54 4.49 9.82 -6.27
CA LEU A 54 4.65 8.37 -6.27
C LEU A 54 5.68 7.95 -7.33
N PRO A 55 6.25 6.75 -7.22
CA PRO A 55 7.20 6.25 -8.21
C PRO A 55 6.58 6.25 -9.62
N PRO A 56 7.31 6.66 -10.67
CA PRO A 56 6.79 6.77 -12.04
C PRO A 56 6.66 5.41 -12.75
N TYR A 57 6.52 4.31 -12.01
CA TYR A 57 6.45 2.97 -12.59
C TYR A 57 5.03 2.65 -13.04
N GLU A 58 4.91 1.87 -14.12
CA GLU A 58 3.65 1.17 -14.40
C GLU A 58 3.48 0.05 -13.38
N TYR A 59 2.48 0.20 -12.52
CA TYR A 59 2.16 -0.79 -11.50
C TYR A 59 0.68 -1.06 -11.47
N ASP A 60 0.36 -2.30 -11.12
CA ASP A 60 -1.02 -2.74 -11.02
C ASP A 60 -1.62 -2.40 -9.65
N ASP A 61 -0.79 -2.32 -8.61
CA ASP A 61 -1.21 -2.01 -7.24
C ASP A 61 -0.04 -1.44 -6.41
N LEU A 62 -0.35 -0.63 -5.40
CA LEU A 62 0.65 0.02 -4.54
C LEU A 62 0.17 0.10 -3.09
N ALA A 63 1.10 -0.08 -2.15
CA ALA A 63 0.87 0.16 -0.74
C ALA A 63 1.99 1.01 -0.11
N MET A 64 1.62 2.01 0.69
CA MET A 64 2.58 2.67 1.60
C MET A 64 2.87 1.73 2.76
N VAL A 65 4.14 1.61 3.15
CA VAL A 65 4.60 0.63 4.14
C VAL A 65 5.61 1.20 5.12
N ASP A 66 5.64 0.62 6.31
CA ASP A 66 6.68 0.88 7.31
C ASP A 66 7.94 0.12 6.93
N THR A 67 9.07 0.81 6.89
CA THR A 67 10.39 0.16 6.91
C THR A 67 11.11 0.55 8.19
N ALA A 68 12.30 -0.01 8.43
CA ALA A 68 13.07 0.29 9.64
C ALA A 68 13.54 1.76 9.71
N THR A 69 13.44 2.53 8.62
CA THR A 69 13.98 3.89 8.50
C THR A 69 12.84 4.91 8.55
N GLU A 70 12.63 5.53 9.72
CA GLU A 70 11.50 6.46 9.97
C GLU A 70 11.54 7.77 9.16
N ASP A 71 12.72 8.13 8.64
CA ASP A 71 13.01 9.31 7.82
C ASP A 71 12.72 9.12 6.32
N ARG A 72 12.38 7.90 5.91
CA ARG A 72 12.06 7.57 4.52
C ARG A 72 10.59 7.17 4.38
N ILE A 73 10.04 7.51 3.22
CA ILE A 73 8.76 6.99 2.76
C ILE A 73 9.08 5.73 1.97
N SER A 74 8.39 4.64 2.28
CA SER A 74 8.54 3.38 1.58
C SER A 74 7.22 2.93 0.96
N VAL A 75 7.31 2.39 -0.25
CA VAL A 75 6.19 1.86 -1.00
C VAL A 75 6.51 0.46 -1.47
N LEU A 76 5.50 -0.41 -1.37
CA LEU A 76 5.52 -1.73 -1.95
C LEU A 76 4.67 -1.68 -3.22
N ILE A 77 5.31 -1.95 -4.34
CA ILE A 77 4.73 -1.86 -5.67
C ILE A 77 4.52 -3.27 -6.18
N ARG A 78 3.31 -3.55 -6.67
CA ARG A 78 3.03 -4.77 -7.40
C ARG A 78 2.98 -4.49 -8.89
N SER A 79 3.79 -5.22 -9.64
CA SER A 79 3.71 -5.26 -11.10
C SER A 79 3.83 -6.71 -11.54
N GLU A 80 2.81 -7.19 -12.26
CA GLU A 80 2.71 -8.58 -12.70
C GLU A 80 2.85 -9.57 -11.52
N TRP A 81 3.83 -10.47 -11.59
CA TRP A 81 4.19 -11.49 -10.58
C TRP A 81 5.37 -11.08 -9.70
N ARG A 82 5.62 -9.76 -9.53
CA ARG A 82 6.71 -9.24 -8.69
C ARG A 82 6.22 -8.20 -7.69
N LEU A 83 6.88 -8.18 -6.53
CA LEU A 83 6.82 -7.08 -5.58
C LEU A 83 8.15 -6.34 -5.58
N TYR A 84 8.08 -5.02 -5.61
CA TYR A 84 9.23 -4.12 -5.52
C TYR A 84 9.08 -3.25 -4.29
N LEU A 85 10.10 -3.21 -3.46
CA LEU A 85 10.20 -2.25 -2.37
C LEU A 85 11.01 -1.06 -2.85
N CYS A 86 10.40 0.13 -2.81
CA CYS A 86 11.05 1.37 -3.16
C CYS A 86 10.98 2.36 -1.99
N SER A 87 12.01 3.19 -1.82
CA SER A 87 12.03 4.24 -0.80
C SER A 87 12.51 5.58 -1.33
N LYS A 88 12.05 6.63 -0.69
CA LYS A 88 12.44 8.02 -0.94
C LYS A 88 12.62 8.74 0.38
N ALA A 89 13.62 9.62 0.50
CA ALA A 89 13.71 10.46 1.69
C ALA A 89 12.47 11.36 1.82
N CYS A 90 12.00 11.50 3.05
CA CYS A 90 10.91 12.40 3.38
C CYS A 90 11.46 13.82 3.57
N ARG A 91 11.76 14.54 2.48
CA ARG A 91 12.09 15.97 2.56
C ARG A 91 10.81 16.78 2.82
N ARG A 92 10.91 17.81 3.66
CA ARG A 92 9.85 18.80 3.82
C ARG A 92 10.05 19.86 2.75
N ASP A 93 8.95 20.38 2.23
CA ASP A 93 8.97 21.45 1.23
C ASP A 93 9.54 22.78 1.76
N ASP A 94 9.85 22.88 3.06
CA ASP A 94 10.47 24.06 3.69
C ASP A 94 11.99 24.18 3.39
N ASP A 95 12.61 23.16 2.79
CA ASP A 95 13.99 23.24 2.29
C ASP A 95 13.97 23.89 0.89
N ASP A 96 13.86 25.23 0.86
CA ASP A 96 13.84 26.14 -0.31
C ASP A 96 15.11 26.09 -1.22
N ASP A 97 15.95 25.08 -1.10
CA ASP A 97 17.08 24.82 -1.98
C ASP A 97 16.67 23.80 -3.07
N ASP A 98 15.67 24.15 -3.88
CA ASP A 98 15.26 23.41 -5.07
C ASP A 98 16.25 23.62 -6.23
N ASP A 99 17.45 23.02 -6.10
CA ASP A 99 18.26 22.65 -7.26
C ASP A 99 17.78 21.28 -7.78
N GLY A 100 16.51 21.19 -8.21
CA GLY A 100 15.95 20.15 -9.09
C GLY A 100 16.23 18.67 -8.76
N SER A 101 16.79 18.38 -7.60
CA SER A 101 17.40 17.11 -7.19
C SER A 101 16.72 16.57 -5.95
N GLY A 102 15.39 16.72 -5.92
CA GLY A 102 14.55 15.93 -5.03
C GLY A 102 14.94 14.47 -5.19
N GLU A 103 15.48 13.86 -4.14
CA GLU A 103 16.02 12.51 -4.16
C GLU A 103 15.05 11.56 -4.87
N GLU A 104 15.47 10.93 -5.97
CA GLU A 104 14.60 10.05 -6.75
C GLU A 104 14.18 8.81 -5.94
N TRP A 105 13.09 8.17 -6.36
CA TRP A 105 12.70 6.88 -5.79
C TRP A 105 13.80 5.85 -6.02
N ARG A 106 14.31 5.29 -4.92
CA ARG A 106 15.30 4.23 -4.96
C ARG A 106 14.61 2.88 -4.92
N HIS A 107 14.98 1.98 -5.83
CA HIS A 107 14.64 0.57 -5.72
C HIS A 107 15.54 -0.09 -4.66
N ASP A 108 14.94 -0.60 -3.59
CA ASP A 108 15.67 -1.24 -2.50
C ASP A 108 15.81 -2.75 -2.72
N SER A 109 14.70 -3.42 -3.05
CA SER A 109 14.68 -4.87 -3.26
C SER A 109 13.45 -5.34 -4.03
N SER A 110 13.49 -6.56 -4.55
CA SER A 110 12.33 -7.19 -5.19
C SER A 110 12.28 -8.69 -4.96
N ILE A 111 11.06 -9.23 -4.99
CA ILE A 111 10.81 -10.66 -4.89
C ILE A 111 9.78 -11.10 -5.94
N ARG A 112 9.82 -12.39 -6.29
CA ARG A 112 8.82 -13.01 -7.15
C ARG A 112 7.69 -13.58 -6.31
N LEU A 113 6.47 -13.29 -6.73
CA LEU A 113 5.27 -13.87 -6.16
C LEU A 113 5.03 -15.27 -6.76
N PRO A 114 4.37 -16.18 -6.01
CA PRO A 114 3.94 -17.45 -6.57
C PRO A 114 3.04 -17.27 -7.80
N TYR A 115 3.25 -18.13 -8.80
CA TYR A 115 2.41 -18.18 -10.00
C TYR A 115 1.01 -18.70 -9.69
N GLY A 116 0.05 -18.39 -10.58
CA GLY A 116 -1.31 -18.92 -10.52
C GLY A 116 -2.29 -18.10 -9.67
N TYR A 117 -1.87 -16.92 -9.19
CA TYR A 117 -2.75 -15.98 -8.49
C TYR A 117 -2.75 -14.61 -9.16
N TRP A 118 -3.91 -13.98 -9.17
CA TRP A 118 -4.07 -12.54 -9.30
C TRP A 118 -3.92 -11.89 -7.92
N TRP A 119 -2.99 -10.97 -7.82
CA TRP A 119 -2.52 -10.43 -6.56
C TRP A 119 -3.06 -9.00 -6.33
N SER A 120 -3.40 -8.67 -5.09
CA SER A 120 -3.80 -7.31 -4.69
C SER A 120 -3.45 -7.07 -3.23
N PHE A 121 -3.05 -5.86 -2.87
CA PHE A 121 -2.91 -5.47 -1.47
C PHE A 121 -4.28 -5.37 -0.81
N SER A 122 -4.38 -5.89 0.42
CA SER A 122 -5.58 -5.70 1.23
C SER A 122 -5.57 -4.32 1.88
N LYS A 123 -6.74 -3.83 2.29
CA LYS A 123 -6.87 -2.53 2.94
C LYS A 123 -6.35 -2.60 4.38
N GLY A 124 -5.14 -2.12 4.58
CA GLY A 124 -4.53 -2.00 5.91
C GLY A 124 -3.12 -2.57 5.93
N SER A 125 -2.20 -1.81 6.51
CA SER A 125 -0.90 -2.29 6.97
C SER A 125 -0.98 -2.43 8.47
N VAL A 126 -0.40 -3.50 9.01
CA VAL A 126 -0.02 -3.58 10.42
C VAL A 126 1.45 -3.15 10.48
N GLU A 127 1.91 -2.65 11.62
CA GLU A 127 3.26 -2.09 11.80
C GLU A 127 4.35 -3.05 11.25
N GLY A 128 4.99 -2.67 10.15
CA GLY A 128 6.02 -3.47 9.45
C GLY A 128 5.52 -4.68 8.65
N SER A 129 4.22 -4.77 8.34
CA SER A 129 3.67 -5.90 7.57
C SER A 129 2.44 -5.52 6.75
N VAL A 130 2.41 -5.95 5.49
CA VAL A 130 1.26 -5.78 4.60
C VAL A 130 0.61 -7.12 4.28
N ILE A 131 -0.72 -7.14 4.25
CA ILE A 131 -1.45 -8.33 3.82
C ILE A 131 -1.65 -8.28 2.29
N LEU A 132 -1.14 -9.30 1.62
CA LEU A 132 -1.31 -9.56 0.20
C LEU A 132 -2.40 -10.63 0.00
N LYS A 133 -3.39 -10.32 -0.84
CA LYS A 133 -4.45 -11.24 -1.23
C LYS A 133 -4.13 -11.83 -2.60
N GLY A 134 -4.07 -13.16 -2.68
CA GLY A 134 -3.93 -13.91 -3.92
C GLY A 134 -5.25 -14.61 -4.28
N LYS A 135 -5.83 -14.24 -5.41
CA LYS A 135 -7.00 -14.90 -5.99
C LYS A 135 -6.56 -15.89 -7.07
N PRO A 136 -6.87 -17.19 -6.98
CA PRO A 136 -6.54 -18.15 -8.02
C PRO A 136 -7.04 -17.70 -9.41
N VAL A 137 -6.20 -17.80 -10.44
CA VAL A 137 -6.48 -17.29 -11.80
C VAL A 137 -7.63 -18.04 -12.48
N ASP A 138 -7.84 -19.31 -12.14
CA ASP A 138 -8.96 -20.14 -12.63
C ASP A 138 -10.35 -19.62 -12.21
N GLN A 139 -10.42 -18.80 -11.16
CA GLN A 139 -11.67 -18.19 -10.66
C GLN A 139 -12.00 -16.83 -11.31
N TYR A 140 -11.15 -16.32 -12.21
CA TYR A 140 -11.32 -14.99 -12.81
C TYR A 140 -12.46 -14.94 -13.85
N ASN A 141 -12.90 -16.09 -14.37
CA ASN A 141 -13.94 -16.17 -15.40
C ASN A 141 -15.38 -16.10 -14.87
N THR A 142 -15.61 -16.17 -13.56
CA THR A 142 -16.95 -15.98 -12.98
C THR A 142 -17.20 -14.50 -12.66
N ARG A 143 -17.55 -13.76 -13.70
CA ARG A 143 -18.04 -12.38 -13.67
C ARG A 143 -19.32 -12.32 -12.82
N GLY A 144 -19.25 -11.86 -11.56
CA GLY A 144 -20.46 -11.72 -10.75
C GLY A 144 -20.30 -11.14 -9.35
N ASP A 145 -19.51 -11.75 -8.47
CA ASP A 145 -19.65 -11.52 -7.03
C ASP A 145 -18.44 -10.83 -6.40
N TRP A 146 -18.41 -9.50 -6.49
CA TRP A 146 -17.41 -8.63 -5.85
C TRP A 146 -17.68 -8.36 -4.35
N ALA A 147 -18.75 -8.95 -3.78
CA ALA A 147 -19.26 -8.58 -2.46
C ALA A 147 -19.30 -9.71 -1.41
N ASN A 148 -19.11 -10.97 -1.80
CA ASN A 148 -19.16 -12.10 -0.87
C ASN A 148 -17.78 -12.75 -0.73
N SER A 149 -17.44 -13.18 0.49
CA SER A 149 -16.22 -13.91 0.84
C SER A 149 -15.85 -14.93 -0.23
N GLU A 150 -14.88 -14.59 -1.08
CA GLU A 150 -14.48 -15.40 -2.23
C GLU A 150 -13.92 -16.74 -1.75
N PRO A 151 -14.61 -17.87 -1.98
CA PRO A 151 -14.13 -19.18 -1.57
C PRO A 151 -12.91 -19.54 -2.42
N GLY A 152 -11.71 -19.30 -1.89
CA GLY A 152 -10.45 -19.66 -2.56
C GLY A 152 -9.37 -18.58 -2.51
N ALA A 153 -9.70 -17.34 -2.10
CA ALA A 153 -8.68 -16.33 -1.88
C ALA A 153 -7.73 -16.77 -0.76
N LYS A 154 -6.43 -16.77 -1.06
CA LYS A 154 -5.38 -16.99 -0.08
C LYS A 154 -4.80 -15.65 0.36
N TYR A 155 -4.50 -15.55 1.64
CA TYR A 155 -3.89 -14.36 2.21
C TYR A 155 -2.45 -14.68 2.56
N PHE A 156 -1.60 -13.67 2.44
CA PHE A 156 -0.18 -13.75 2.73
C PHE A 156 0.22 -12.50 3.50
N ILE A 157 1.14 -12.64 4.44
CA ILE A 157 1.81 -11.52 5.07
C ILE A 157 3.09 -11.26 4.28
N VAL A 158 3.34 -9.99 3.99
CA VAL A 158 4.61 -9.49 3.48
C VAL A 158 5.29 -8.74 4.62
N ASP A 159 6.41 -9.28 5.11
CA ASP A 159 7.30 -8.53 6.01
C ASP A 159 8.03 -7.48 5.18
N THR A 160 7.85 -6.21 5.53
CA THR A 160 8.38 -5.09 4.73
C THR A 160 9.83 -4.76 5.06
N LYS A 161 10.37 -5.30 6.16
CA LYS A 161 11.79 -5.15 6.54
C LYS A 161 12.67 -6.17 5.83
N THR A 162 12.22 -7.41 5.74
CA THR A 162 12.96 -8.51 5.10
C THR A 162 12.53 -8.76 3.66
N LEU A 163 11.40 -8.19 3.23
CA LEU A 163 10.71 -8.49 1.98
C LEU A 163 10.46 -10.00 1.82
N SER A 164 9.97 -10.67 2.87
CA SER A 164 9.56 -12.08 2.83
C SER A 164 8.04 -12.23 2.76
N VAL A 165 7.56 -13.28 2.10
CA VAL A 165 6.12 -13.57 1.94
C VAL A 165 5.80 -14.88 2.63
N GLU A 166 4.87 -14.83 3.58
CA GLU A 166 4.39 -15.98 4.33
C GLU A 166 2.89 -16.19 4.12
N SER A 167 2.45 -17.43 3.92
CA SER A 167 1.03 -17.72 3.73
C SER A 167 0.28 -17.72 5.06
N LEU A 168 -0.80 -16.95 5.12
CA LEU A 168 -1.80 -17.04 6.18
C LEU A 168 -2.69 -18.27 5.92
N VAL A 169 -2.18 -19.45 6.22
CA VAL A 169 -3.00 -20.66 6.24
C VAL A 169 -3.98 -20.53 7.43
N HIS A 170 -5.27 -20.84 7.21
CA HIS A 170 -6.25 -20.93 8.29
C HIS A 170 -5.67 -21.79 9.42
N GLN A 171 -5.33 -21.20 10.58
CA GLN A 171 -5.21 -21.95 11.83
C GLN A 171 -6.59 -22.48 12.20
N LYS A 172 -7.00 -23.57 11.57
CA LYS A 172 -7.94 -24.53 12.15
C LYS A 172 -7.11 -25.67 12.71
N GLN A 173 -6.57 -25.47 13.90
CA GLN A 173 -6.40 -26.57 14.82
C GLN A 173 -6.76 -26.08 16.22
N ALA A 174 -7.86 -26.65 16.69
CA ALA A 174 -8.48 -26.36 17.96
C ALA A 174 -7.46 -26.53 19.10
N CYS A 175 -7.24 -25.47 19.87
CA CYS A 175 -6.94 -25.64 21.27
C CYS A 175 -8.20 -26.20 21.94
N ILE A 176 -8.41 -27.52 21.87
CA ILE A 176 -9.12 -28.21 22.96
C ILE A 176 -8.05 -28.44 24.02
N LEU A 177 -7.81 -27.40 24.82
CA LEU A 177 -7.38 -27.59 26.18
C LEU A 177 -8.63 -27.31 27.02
N SER A 178 -9.25 -28.38 27.50
CA SER A 178 -10.04 -28.30 28.72
C SER A 178 -9.60 -29.47 29.59
N PRO A 179 -9.05 -29.17 30.79
CA PRO A 179 -8.80 -30.19 31.79
C PRO A 179 -10.13 -30.60 32.41
N ASN A 180 -10.30 -31.89 32.65
CA ASN A 180 -10.95 -32.47 33.82
C ASN A 180 -10.44 -33.89 33.99
#